data_AF-A0A5B1CML6-F1
#
_entry.id   AF-A0A5B1CML6-F1
#
_cell.length_a   1.000
_cell.length_b   1.000
_cell.length_c   1.000
_cell.angle_alpha   90.00
_cell.angle_beta   90.00
_cell.angle_gamma   90.00
#
_symmetry.space_group_name_H-M   'P 1'
#
loop_
_entity.id
_entity.type
_entity.pdbx_description
1 polymer ?
#
loop_
_entity_poly.entity_id
_entity_poly.type
_entity_poly.pdbx_seq_one_letter_code
_entity_poly.pdbx_strand_id
1 'polypeptide(L)'
;MNFRTNFIIVLMLSGSICGFSQNVHAEDVFADSIDVGIEQQTKIENLVTQLGSNQFASRERAATALMQMGTPALAVLAKREKSTEDPEVRDRISGLVKQITESNTQAKIDRFMAGQEVDFEGWNRFGELMGDTVTARELFVEVHLEHPDLLRSLGQDAKELQRAMDIVDAKIQNRMFVKRQHPSRADTIALLLPAFNPKVSFSPGYENTIVGVLDRLSAQQMRRDPRLEPGLRSLIGSWVSRCTLAGRVETLTKAMQWDVPEALPIAISTLSETDDMQTLVVSMQTIARFGDAKDSASLKNLLTDNRVTGEAGYGKQQLIQTQVRDVAIATIAILNDVPLAEVGFPQASTHAMFGFTILGIGFPKSQEANRNKSLLRIAEMISPTPTNGS
;
A
#
# COMPACT_ATOMS: atom_id res chain seq x y z
N MET A 1 15.20 -33.26 -18.06
CA MET A 1 14.89 -33.72 -16.69
C MET A 1 13.77 -32.84 -16.18
N ASN A 2 12.52 -33.30 -16.29
CA ASN A 2 11.32 -32.52 -15.98
C ASN A 2 10.83 -32.87 -14.58
N PHE A 3 10.92 -31.93 -13.64
CA PHE A 3 10.18 -32.00 -12.37
C PHE A 3 8.92 -31.15 -12.51
N ARG A 4 7.76 -31.82 -12.66
CA ARG A 4 6.45 -31.22 -12.41
C ARG A 4 6.12 -31.42 -10.94
N THR A 5 6.17 -30.35 -10.16
CA THR A 5 5.75 -30.36 -8.75
C THR A 5 4.28 -29.98 -8.69
N ASN A 6 3.42 -30.95 -8.37
CA ASN A 6 2.01 -30.71 -8.04
C ASN A 6 1.94 -29.97 -6.70
N PHE A 7 1.46 -28.73 -6.70
CA PHE A 7 1.10 -28.00 -5.48
C PHE A 7 -0.37 -28.25 -5.16
N ILE A 8 -0.63 -28.99 -4.09
CA ILE A 8 -1.95 -29.11 -3.47
C ILE A 8 -2.01 -28.05 -2.37
N ILE A 9 -2.86 -27.04 -2.53
CA ILE A 9 -3.17 -26.07 -1.47
C ILE A 9 -4.17 -26.73 -0.51
N VAL A 10 -3.72 -27.05 0.69
CA VAL A 10 -4.58 -27.49 1.80
C VAL A 10 -4.96 -26.26 2.61
N LEU A 11 -6.22 -25.82 2.48
CA LEU A 11 -6.82 -24.81 3.35
C LEU A 11 -7.18 -25.46 4.70
N MET A 12 -6.39 -25.19 5.74
CA MET A 12 -6.81 -25.43 7.13
C MET A 12 -7.49 -24.17 7.69
N LEU A 13 -8.81 -24.24 7.89
CA LEU A 13 -9.58 -23.23 8.61
C LEU A 13 -9.68 -23.63 10.09
N SER A 14 -8.94 -22.94 10.96
CA SER A 14 -9.19 -22.94 12.40
C SER A 14 -10.29 -21.93 12.72
N GLY A 15 -11.44 -22.43 13.15
CA GLY A 15 -12.60 -21.62 13.51
C GLY A 15 -12.37 -20.80 14.78
N SER A 16 -12.83 -19.56 14.74
CA SER A 16 -13.27 -18.80 15.92
C SER A 16 -14.40 -17.88 15.49
N ILE A 17 -15.59 -18.25 15.95
CA ILE A 17 -16.87 -17.58 15.74
C ILE A 17 -16.88 -16.35 16.66
N CYS A 18 -17.02 -15.16 16.08
CA CYS A 18 -17.63 -14.02 16.76
C CYS A 18 -18.28 -13.13 15.69
N GLY A 19 -19.59 -12.93 15.85
CA GLY A 19 -20.48 -12.37 14.84
C GLY A 19 -20.14 -10.93 14.46
N PHE A 20 -20.04 -10.70 13.16
CA PHE A 20 -20.20 -9.38 12.55
C PHE A 20 -21.27 -9.55 11.48
N SER A 21 -22.44 -8.95 11.72
CA SER A 21 -23.51 -8.85 10.74
C SER A 21 -23.07 -7.81 9.70
N GLN A 22 -22.58 -8.28 8.54
CA GLN A 22 -22.37 -7.42 7.38
C GLN A 22 -23.64 -7.47 6.52
N ASN A 23 -24.36 -6.35 6.50
CA ASN A 23 -25.32 -6.04 5.44
C ASN A 23 -24.52 -5.87 4.15
N VAL A 24 -24.36 -6.96 3.41
CA VAL A 24 -23.92 -6.91 2.01
C VAL A 24 -25.10 -6.40 1.21
N HIS A 25 -24.96 -5.20 0.63
CA HIS A 25 -25.93 -4.68 -0.33
C HIS A 25 -25.98 -5.63 -1.53
N ALA A 26 -27.02 -6.44 -1.57
CA ALA A 26 -27.29 -7.47 -2.58
C ALA A 26 -27.77 -6.89 -3.92
N GLU A 27 -27.22 -5.74 -4.36
CA GLU A 27 -27.64 -5.07 -5.60
C GLU A 27 -26.59 -5.10 -6.71
N ASP A 28 -25.29 -5.25 -6.42
CA ASP A 28 -24.23 -5.14 -7.45
C ASP A 28 -23.70 -6.46 -8.02
N VAL A 29 -24.29 -7.62 -7.70
CA VAL A 29 -23.86 -8.94 -8.24
C VAL A 29 -24.69 -9.38 -9.48
N PHE A 30 -25.65 -8.57 -9.94
CA PHE A 30 -26.69 -9.03 -10.88
C PHE A 30 -26.56 -8.55 -12.34
N ALA A 31 -25.43 -7.97 -12.75
CA ALA A 31 -25.30 -7.41 -14.10
C ALA A 31 -25.01 -8.43 -15.22
N ASP A 32 -24.77 -9.71 -14.90
CA ASP A 32 -24.45 -10.75 -15.90
C ASP A 32 -25.54 -11.84 -15.94
N SER A 33 -26.80 -11.43 -16.17
CA SER A 33 -27.89 -12.37 -16.45
C SER A 33 -27.92 -12.70 -17.93
N ILE A 34 -27.21 -13.78 -18.29
CA ILE A 34 -27.40 -14.51 -19.54
C ILE A 34 -28.90 -14.82 -19.69
N ASP A 35 -29.48 -14.54 -20.85
CA ASP A 35 -30.88 -14.81 -21.21
C ASP A 35 -31.22 -16.30 -20.99
N VAL A 36 -31.70 -16.62 -19.79
CA VAL A 36 -32.13 -17.98 -19.42
C VAL A 36 -33.48 -18.20 -20.08
N GLY A 37 -33.52 -19.09 -21.08
CA GLY A 37 -34.77 -19.42 -21.77
C GLY A 37 -35.88 -19.79 -20.78
N ILE A 38 -37.11 -19.34 -21.07
CA ILE A 38 -38.30 -19.45 -20.18
C ILE A 38 -38.45 -20.85 -19.57
N GLU A 39 -38.18 -21.91 -20.34
CA GLU A 39 -38.26 -23.30 -19.90
C GLU A 39 -37.25 -23.64 -18.78
N GLN A 40 -36.02 -23.13 -18.88
CA GLN A 40 -34.99 -23.33 -17.86
C GLN A 40 -35.32 -22.54 -16.59
N GLN A 41 -35.87 -21.33 -16.73
CA GLN A 41 -36.33 -20.53 -15.59
C GLN A 41 -37.46 -21.23 -14.83
N THR A 42 -38.48 -21.75 -15.54
CA THR A 42 -39.56 -22.53 -14.93
C THR A 42 -39.03 -23.79 -14.24
N LYS A 43 -38.02 -24.44 -14.82
CA LYS A 43 -37.38 -25.61 -14.20
C LYS A 43 -36.67 -25.24 -12.89
N ILE A 44 -35.96 -24.12 -12.86
CA ILE A 44 -35.30 -23.62 -11.64
C ILE A 44 -36.35 -23.30 -10.57
N GLU A 45 -37.43 -22.60 -10.91
CA GLU A 45 -38.52 -22.25 -9.96
C GLU A 45 -39.18 -23.50 -9.35
N ASN A 46 -39.39 -24.54 -10.15
CA ASN A 46 -39.92 -25.82 -9.68
C ASN A 46 -38.97 -26.50 -8.69
N LEU A 47 -37.66 -26.51 -8.98
CA LEU A 47 -36.66 -27.07 -8.07
C LEU A 47 -36.57 -26.27 -6.77
N VAL A 48 -36.63 -24.94 -6.85
CA VAL A 48 -36.66 -24.06 -5.67
C VAL A 48 -37.90 -24.32 -4.81
N THR A 49 -39.05 -24.61 -5.42
CA THR A 49 -40.27 -25.00 -4.68
C THR A 49 -40.07 -26.34 -3.96
N GLN A 50 -39.38 -27.29 -4.59
CA GLN A 50 -39.10 -28.61 -4.01
C GLN A 50 -38.12 -28.57 -2.82
N LEU A 51 -37.35 -27.49 -2.63
CA LEU A 51 -36.54 -27.28 -1.43
C LEU A 51 -37.38 -27.19 -0.15
N GLY A 52 -38.64 -26.77 -0.25
CA GLY A 52 -39.61 -26.75 0.86
C GLY A 52 -40.48 -28.01 0.96
N SER A 53 -40.16 -29.08 0.23
CA SER A 53 -40.95 -30.32 0.28
C SER A 53 -40.86 -30.98 1.66
N ASN A 54 -41.95 -31.59 2.15
CA ASN A 54 -41.95 -32.39 3.38
C ASN A 54 -41.07 -33.65 3.29
N GLN A 55 -40.72 -34.10 2.07
CA GLN A 55 -39.90 -35.28 1.85
C GLN A 55 -38.42 -34.91 1.73
N PHE A 56 -37.58 -35.43 2.64
CA PHE A 56 -36.13 -35.21 2.64
C PHE A 56 -35.49 -35.55 1.28
N ALA A 57 -35.84 -36.70 0.71
CA ALA A 57 -35.30 -37.15 -0.59
C ALA A 57 -35.66 -36.21 -1.76
N SER A 58 -36.78 -35.48 -1.67
CA SER A 58 -37.16 -34.48 -2.68
C SER A 58 -36.35 -33.19 -2.52
N ARG A 59 -36.09 -32.77 -1.27
CA ARG A 59 -35.23 -31.61 -0.97
C ARG A 59 -33.80 -31.83 -1.45
N GLU A 60 -33.20 -32.98 -1.15
CA GLU A 60 -31.81 -33.28 -1.54
C GLU A 60 -31.63 -33.40 -3.06
N ARG A 61 -32.61 -33.98 -3.76
CA ARG A 61 -32.59 -34.04 -5.24
C ARG A 61 -32.69 -32.64 -5.85
N ALA A 62 -33.55 -31.79 -5.31
CA ALA A 62 -33.69 -30.41 -5.77
C ALA A 62 -32.41 -29.60 -5.53
N ALA A 63 -31.83 -29.71 -4.33
CA ALA A 63 -30.55 -29.08 -3.99
C ALA A 63 -29.43 -29.50 -4.94
N THR A 64 -29.30 -30.81 -5.20
CA THR A 64 -28.30 -31.36 -6.14
C THR A 64 -28.51 -30.84 -7.56
N ALA A 65 -29.75 -30.79 -8.04
CA ALA A 65 -30.06 -30.31 -9.38
C ALA A 65 -29.77 -28.79 -9.52
N LEU A 66 -30.08 -28.00 -8.49
CA LEU A 66 -29.76 -26.56 -8.46
C LEU A 66 -28.25 -26.31 -8.44
N MET A 67 -27.49 -27.11 -7.68
CA MET A 67 -26.02 -27.09 -7.69
C MET A 67 -25.46 -27.40 -9.09
N GLN A 68 -26.00 -28.41 -9.77
CA GLN A 68 -25.59 -28.78 -11.13
C GLN A 68 -25.92 -27.70 -12.16
N MET A 69 -27.00 -26.94 -11.96
CA MET A 69 -27.34 -25.82 -12.83
C MET A 69 -26.35 -24.66 -12.69
N GLY A 70 -25.86 -24.38 -11.48
CA GLY A 70 -24.86 -23.34 -11.24
C GLY A 70 -25.42 -21.91 -11.32
N THR A 71 -24.66 -21.00 -11.94
CA THR A 71 -24.95 -19.55 -12.02
C THR A 71 -26.37 -19.18 -12.47
N PRO A 72 -26.98 -19.84 -13.47
CA PRO A 72 -28.38 -19.57 -13.86
C PRO A 72 -29.40 -19.68 -12.72
N ALA A 73 -29.14 -20.49 -11.68
CA ALA A 73 -30.05 -20.65 -10.56
C ALA A 73 -29.99 -19.50 -9.53
N LEU A 74 -28.91 -18.72 -9.50
CA LEU A 74 -28.63 -17.75 -8.44
C LEU A 74 -29.69 -16.65 -8.33
N ALA A 75 -30.14 -16.09 -9.45
CA ALA A 75 -31.14 -15.00 -9.44
C ALA A 75 -32.48 -15.46 -8.83
N VAL A 76 -32.92 -16.67 -9.18
CA VAL A 76 -34.17 -17.26 -8.65
C VAL A 76 -34.01 -17.61 -7.17
N LEU A 77 -32.87 -18.19 -6.79
CA LEU A 77 -32.56 -18.52 -5.39
C LEU A 77 -32.54 -17.26 -4.52
N ALA A 78 -31.84 -16.20 -4.92
CA ALA A 78 -31.78 -14.94 -4.18
C ALA A 78 -33.15 -14.27 -4.04
N LYS A 79 -33.97 -14.31 -5.10
CA LYS A 79 -35.36 -13.83 -5.05
C LYS A 79 -36.19 -14.64 -4.05
N ARG A 80 -36.04 -15.97 -4.05
CA ARG A 80 -36.78 -16.85 -3.15
C ARG A 80 -36.35 -16.67 -1.70
N GLU A 81 -35.06 -16.55 -1.43
CA GLU A 81 -34.50 -16.32 -0.09
C GLU A 81 -35.15 -15.11 0.59
N LYS A 82 -35.32 -14.01 -0.16
CA LYS A 82 -35.96 -12.78 0.32
C LYS A 82 -37.47 -12.94 0.56
N SER A 83 -38.15 -13.79 -0.20
CA SER A 83 -39.61 -13.94 -0.16
C SER A 83 -40.13 -15.07 0.75
N THR A 84 -39.27 -16.00 1.17
CA THR A 84 -39.72 -17.19 1.91
C THR A 84 -39.89 -16.88 3.40
N GLU A 85 -41.04 -17.24 3.97
CA GLU A 85 -41.32 -17.10 5.40
C GLU A 85 -40.74 -18.26 6.22
N ASP A 86 -40.49 -19.42 5.59
CA ASP A 86 -39.92 -20.60 6.22
C ASP A 86 -38.40 -20.44 6.48
N PRO A 87 -37.95 -20.45 7.75
CA PRO A 87 -36.54 -20.34 8.09
C PRO A 87 -35.67 -21.50 7.59
N GLU A 88 -36.18 -22.73 7.57
CA GLU A 88 -35.41 -23.89 7.10
C GLU A 88 -35.13 -23.77 5.59
N VAL A 89 -36.15 -23.36 4.83
CA VAL A 89 -36.01 -23.13 3.39
C VAL A 89 -35.05 -21.97 3.13
N ARG A 90 -35.12 -20.90 3.93
CA ARG A 90 -34.20 -19.76 3.83
C ARG A 90 -32.75 -20.19 4.04
N ASP A 91 -32.46 -20.92 5.12
CA ASP A 91 -31.11 -21.40 5.45
C ASP A 91 -30.55 -22.31 4.37
N ARG A 92 -31.38 -23.23 3.82
CA ARG A 92 -30.98 -24.11 2.71
C ARG A 92 -30.67 -23.33 1.44
N ILE A 93 -31.50 -22.36 1.08
CA ILE A 93 -31.27 -21.51 -0.09
C ILE A 93 -29.97 -20.73 0.11
N SER A 94 -29.76 -20.14 1.28
CA SER A 94 -28.55 -19.39 1.61
C SER A 94 -27.28 -20.26 1.47
N GLY A 95 -27.34 -21.50 1.97
CA GLY A 95 -26.27 -22.48 1.80
C GLY A 95 -25.99 -22.84 0.34
N LEU A 96 -27.02 -23.03 -0.47
CA LEU A 96 -26.88 -23.30 -1.91
C LEU A 96 -26.29 -22.11 -2.68
N VAL A 97 -26.81 -20.90 -2.43
CA VAL A 97 -26.29 -19.67 -3.04
C VAL A 97 -24.81 -19.52 -2.74
N LYS A 98 -24.41 -19.73 -1.49
CA LYS A 98 -23.00 -19.70 -1.08
C LYS A 98 -22.16 -20.73 -1.84
N GLN A 99 -22.57 -22.00 -1.86
CA GLN A 99 -21.80 -23.07 -2.53
C GLN A 99 -21.69 -22.88 -4.04
N ILE A 100 -22.78 -22.47 -4.72
CA ILE A 100 -22.77 -22.19 -6.16
C ILE A 100 -21.83 -21.02 -6.45
N THR A 101 -21.89 -19.96 -5.65
CA THR A 101 -21.04 -18.77 -5.83
C THR A 101 -19.58 -19.11 -5.62
N GLU A 102 -19.23 -19.83 -4.55
CA GLU A 102 -17.86 -20.27 -4.27
C GLU A 102 -17.30 -21.16 -5.40
N SER A 103 -18.09 -22.13 -5.89
CA SER A 103 -17.67 -23.01 -6.99
C SER A 103 -17.46 -22.25 -8.29
N ASN A 104 -18.35 -21.31 -8.62
CA ASN A 104 -18.22 -20.47 -9.81
C ASN A 104 -16.99 -19.55 -9.73
N THR A 105 -16.76 -18.93 -8.56
CA THR A 105 -15.57 -18.11 -8.30
C THR A 105 -14.29 -18.92 -8.47
N GLN A 106 -14.22 -20.14 -7.92
CA GLN A 106 -13.05 -21.00 -8.08
C GLN A 106 -12.79 -21.36 -9.55
N ALA A 107 -13.83 -21.75 -10.30
CA ALA A 107 -13.69 -22.05 -11.72
C ALA A 107 -13.26 -20.81 -12.54
N LYS A 108 -13.68 -19.62 -12.13
CA LYS A 108 -13.26 -18.34 -12.73
C LYS A 108 -11.79 -18.05 -12.42
N ILE A 109 -11.35 -18.25 -11.18
CA ILE A 109 -9.95 -18.13 -10.74
C ILE A 109 -9.08 -19.11 -11.52
N ASP A 110 -9.48 -20.38 -11.65
CA ASP A 110 -8.67 -21.40 -12.33
C ASP A 110 -8.42 -21.04 -13.81
N ARG A 111 -9.46 -20.57 -14.51
CA ARG A 111 -9.33 -20.08 -15.89
C ARG A 111 -8.42 -18.86 -15.99
N PHE A 112 -8.57 -17.92 -15.07
CA PHE A 112 -7.74 -16.72 -15.01
C PHE A 112 -6.28 -17.04 -14.72
N MET A 113 -6.00 -17.96 -13.80
CA MET A 113 -4.66 -18.46 -13.49
C MET A 113 -4.04 -19.24 -14.66
N ALA A 114 -4.87 -19.89 -15.48
CA ALA A 114 -4.45 -20.53 -16.73
C ALA A 114 -4.15 -19.53 -17.87
N GLY A 115 -4.26 -18.22 -17.62
CA GLY A 115 -4.02 -17.18 -18.62
C GLY A 115 -5.16 -16.96 -19.61
N GLN A 116 -6.34 -17.54 -19.36
CA GLN A 116 -7.51 -17.30 -20.18
C GLN A 116 -8.05 -15.88 -19.94
N GLU A 117 -8.69 -15.32 -20.95
CA GLU A 117 -9.41 -14.06 -20.83
C GLU A 117 -10.66 -14.27 -19.99
N VAL A 118 -10.67 -13.63 -18.83
CA VAL A 118 -11.74 -13.71 -17.84
C VAL A 118 -11.98 -12.32 -17.33
N ASP A 119 -13.24 -11.87 -17.37
CA ASP A 119 -13.61 -10.56 -16.88
C ASP A 119 -13.57 -10.53 -15.34
N PHE A 120 -12.50 -10.00 -14.77
CA PHE A 120 -12.37 -9.77 -13.33
C PHE A 120 -12.43 -8.27 -13.05
N GLU A 121 -13.35 -7.87 -12.17
CA GLU A 121 -13.48 -6.48 -11.72
C GLU A 121 -12.14 -5.98 -11.16
N GLY A 122 -11.68 -4.84 -11.67
CA GLY A 122 -10.42 -4.22 -11.26
C GLY A 122 -9.15 -4.84 -11.85
N TRP A 123 -9.23 -5.98 -12.57
CA TRP A 123 -8.02 -6.61 -13.15
C TRP A 123 -7.30 -5.70 -14.14
N ASN A 124 -8.01 -5.03 -15.05
CA ASN A 124 -7.37 -4.14 -16.03
C ASN A 124 -6.50 -3.08 -15.34
N ARG A 125 -7.04 -2.45 -14.29
CA ARG A 125 -6.32 -1.42 -13.54
C ARG A 125 -5.18 -2.00 -12.70
N PHE A 126 -5.38 -3.17 -12.12
CA PHE A 126 -4.36 -3.86 -11.35
C PHE A 126 -3.20 -4.33 -12.24
N GLY A 127 -3.50 -4.90 -13.40
CA GLY A 127 -2.53 -5.39 -14.38
C GLY A 127 -1.71 -4.28 -15.02
N GLU A 128 -2.29 -3.07 -15.23
CA GLU A 128 -1.53 -1.88 -15.62
C GLU A 128 -0.41 -1.53 -14.61
N LEU A 129 -0.64 -1.79 -13.32
CA LEU A 129 0.26 -1.41 -12.23
C LEU A 129 1.28 -2.50 -11.89
N MET A 130 0.80 -3.74 -11.79
CA MET A 130 1.58 -4.87 -11.32
C MET A 130 2.08 -5.77 -12.45
N GLY A 131 1.65 -5.50 -13.69
CA GLY A 131 1.92 -6.33 -14.86
C GLY A 131 1.03 -7.57 -14.95
N ASP A 132 1.12 -8.26 -16.09
CA ASP A 132 0.45 -9.53 -16.33
C ASP A 132 1.46 -10.69 -16.24
N THR A 133 1.75 -11.10 -15.00
CA THR A 133 2.57 -12.28 -14.72
C THR A 133 1.80 -13.25 -13.83
N VAL A 134 2.20 -14.52 -13.79
CA VAL A 134 1.57 -15.51 -12.89
C VAL A 134 1.55 -15.02 -11.45
N THR A 135 2.67 -14.45 -10.97
CA THR A 135 2.78 -13.93 -9.61
C THR A 135 1.88 -12.70 -9.36
N ALA A 136 1.74 -11.81 -10.35
CA ALA A 136 0.80 -10.69 -10.26
C ALA A 136 -0.66 -11.15 -10.28
N ARG A 137 -0.99 -12.17 -11.08
CA ARG A 137 -2.32 -12.80 -11.11
C ARG A 137 -2.66 -13.48 -9.78
N GLU A 138 -1.71 -14.21 -9.17
CA GLU A 138 -1.88 -14.79 -7.83
C GLU A 138 -2.18 -13.70 -6.80
N LEU A 139 -1.39 -12.63 -6.80
CA LEU A 139 -1.58 -11.52 -5.89
C LEU A 139 -2.93 -10.82 -6.10
N PHE A 140 -3.35 -10.63 -7.35
CA PHE A 140 -4.66 -10.10 -7.68
C PHE A 140 -5.78 -10.98 -7.11
N VAL A 141 -5.69 -12.30 -7.27
CA VAL A 141 -6.67 -13.24 -6.72
C VAL A 141 -6.74 -13.13 -5.19
N GLU A 142 -5.60 -13.00 -4.51
CA GLU A 142 -5.59 -12.79 -3.05
C GLU A 142 -6.27 -11.48 -2.66
N VAL A 143 -5.96 -10.38 -3.35
CA VAL A 143 -6.62 -9.09 -3.11
C VAL A 143 -8.12 -9.18 -3.44
N HIS A 144 -8.52 -9.92 -4.46
CA HIS A 144 -9.92 -10.13 -4.82
C HIS A 144 -10.69 -10.92 -3.76
N LEU A 145 -10.08 -11.96 -3.20
CA LEU A 145 -10.69 -12.76 -2.15
C LEU A 145 -10.70 -12.03 -0.80
N GLU A 146 -9.67 -11.25 -0.47
CA GLU A 146 -9.58 -10.54 0.80
C GLU A 146 -10.28 -9.17 0.78
N HIS A 147 -10.22 -8.42 -0.31
CA HIS A 147 -10.65 -7.02 -0.41
C HIS A 147 -11.43 -6.74 -1.72
N PRO A 148 -12.52 -7.49 -2.00
CA PRO A 148 -13.24 -7.40 -3.28
C PRO A 148 -13.79 -6.01 -3.58
N ASP A 149 -14.34 -5.32 -2.57
CA ASP A 149 -14.96 -4.00 -2.75
C ASP A 149 -13.94 -2.94 -3.15
N LEU A 150 -12.68 -3.07 -2.71
CA LEU A 150 -11.60 -2.18 -3.14
C LEU A 150 -11.38 -2.30 -4.65
N LEU A 151 -11.24 -3.52 -5.18
CA LEU A 151 -10.98 -3.72 -6.61
C LEU A 151 -12.14 -3.21 -7.47
N ARG A 152 -13.39 -3.43 -7.05
CA ARG A 152 -14.57 -2.87 -7.72
C ARG A 152 -14.53 -1.35 -7.78
N SER A 153 -14.10 -0.72 -6.68
CA SER A 153 -14.03 0.75 -6.58
C SER A 153 -12.90 1.39 -7.40
N LEU A 154 -11.90 0.64 -7.87
CA LEU A 154 -10.77 1.20 -8.63
C LEU A 154 -11.18 1.87 -9.94
N GLY A 155 -12.28 1.42 -10.56
CA GLY A 155 -12.85 2.00 -11.78
C GLY A 155 -13.93 3.05 -11.53
N GLN A 156 -14.29 3.31 -10.27
CA GLN A 156 -15.39 4.19 -9.89
C GLN A 156 -14.89 5.60 -9.52
N ASP A 157 -15.80 6.46 -9.06
CA ASP A 157 -15.43 7.79 -8.61
C ASP A 157 -14.59 7.76 -7.32
N ALA A 158 -13.93 8.88 -7.03
CA ALA A 158 -13.01 8.98 -5.90
C ALA A 158 -13.68 8.80 -4.52
N LYS A 159 -14.99 9.05 -4.39
CA LYS A 159 -15.70 8.89 -3.11
C LYS A 159 -15.96 7.42 -2.81
N GLU A 160 -16.30 6.62 -3.82
CA GLU A 160 -16.45 5.17 -3.65
C GLU A 160 -15.11 4.53 -3.30
N LEU A 161 -14.04 4.91 -4.00
CA LEU A 161 -12.70 4.42 -3.68
C LEU A 161 -12.24 4.85 -2.27
N GLN A 162 -12.56 6.07 -1.84
CA GLN A 162 -12.28 6.52 -0.47
C GLN A 162 -13.01 5.66 0.58
N ARG A 163 -14.29 5.32 0.36
CA ARG A 163 -15.03 4.45 1.29
C ARG A 163 -14.45 3.04 1.34
N ALA A 164 -14.12 2.47 0.18
CA ALA A 164 -13.49 1.15 0.13
C ALA A 164 -12.12 1.15 0.82
N MET A 165 -11.35 2.23 0.66
CA MET A 165 -10.09 2.45 1.35
C MET A 165 -10.25 2.48 2.88
N ASP A 166 -11.26 3.19 3.40
CA ASP A 166 -11.52 3.27 4.84
C ASP A 166 -11.91 1.89 5.42
N ILE A 167 -12.66 1.07 4.67
CA ILE A 167 -13.00 -0.31 5.05
C ILE A 167 -11.75 -1.19 5.12
N VAL A 168 -10.86 -1.09 4.12
CA VAL A 168 -9.59 -1.83 4.08
C VAL A 168 -8.72 -1.46 5.27
N ASP A 169 -8.58 -0.16 5.57
CA ASP A 169 -7.79 0.33 6.70
C ASP A 169 -8.32 -0.22 8.03
N ALA A 170 -9.63 -0.07 8.28
CA ALA A 170 -10.26 -0.57 9.49
C ALA A 170 -10.08 -2.09 9.67
N LYS A 171 -10.18 -2.84 8.58
CA LYS A 171 -9.99 -4.31 8.58
C LYS A 171 -8.54 -4.68 8.94
N ILE A 172 -7.55 -3.99 8.37
CA ILE A 172 -6.14 -4.27 8.61
C ILE A 172 -5.74 -3.83 10.01
N GLN A 173 -6.19 -2.67 10.47
CA GLN A 173 -6.00 -2.19 11.84
C GLN A 173 -6.57 -3.19 12.87
N ASN A 174 -7.79 -3.71 12.63
CA ASN A 174 -8.37 -4.75 13.48
C ASN A 174 -7.52 -6.03 13.48
N ARG A 175 -7.04 -6.47 12.30
CA ARG A 175 -6.14 -7.63 12.17
C ARG A 175 -4.86 -7.45 12.99
N MET A 176 -4.21 -6.29 12.86
CA MET A 176 -2.92 -6.01 13.49
C MET A 176 -3.01 -5.80 15.01
N PHE A 177 -3.94 -4.97 15.48
CA PHE A 177 -3.94 -4.50 16.87
C PHE A 177 -4.92 -5.24 17.77
N VAL A 178 -6.06 -5.68 17.22
CA VAL A 178 -7.09 -6.40 18.00
C VAL A 178 -6.83 -7.90 17.94
N LYS A 179 -6.70 -8.46 16.72
CA LYS A 179 -6.49 -9.90 16.52
C LYS A 179 -5.02 -10.31 16.68
N ARG A 180 -4.08 -9.36 16.70
CA ARG A 180 -2.63 -9.58 16.80
C ARG A 180 -2.10 -10.53 15.72
N GLN A 181 -2.67 -10.41 14.52
CA GLN A 181 -2.28 -11.18 13.34
C GLN A 181 -1.40 -10.34 12.43
N HIS A 182 -0.52 -11.01 11.69
CA HIS A 182 0.32 -10.34 10.71
C HIS A 182 -0.48 -9.97 9.45
N PRO A 183 -0.25 -8.79 8.86
CA PRO A 183 -0.88 -8.42 7.61
C PRO A 183 -0.34 -9.27 6.45
N SER A 184 -1.23 -9.64 5.52
CA SER A 184 -0.89 -10.42 4.33
C SER A 184 -0.25 -9.55 3.24
N ARG A 185 0.24 -10.18 2.16
CA ARG A 185 0.69 -9.44 0.98
C ARG A 185 -0.47 -8.71 0.29
N ALA A 186 -1.67 -9.30 0.30
CA ALA A 186 -2.88 -8.66 -0.18
C ALA A 186 -3.23 -7.40 0.62
N ASP A 187 -3.11 -7.42 1.96
CA ASP A 187 -3.29 -6.23 2.80
C ASP A 187 -2.36 -5.08 2.41
N THR A 188 -1.08 -5.40 2.18
CA THR A 188 -0.07 -4.40 1.83
C THR A 188 -0.41 -3.73 0.51
N ILE A 189 -0.81 -4.50 -0.50
CA ILE A 189 -1.16 -3.98 -1.82
C ILE A 189 -2.50 -3.24 -1.76
N ALA A 190 -3.47 -3.75 -1.02
CA ALA A 190 -4.77 -3.10 -0.83
C ALA A 190 -4.64 -1.70 -0.20
N LEU A 191 -3.68 -1.49 0.71
CA LEU A 191 -3.40 -0.17 1.29
C LEU A 191 -2.69 0.80 0.33
N LEU A 192 -2.00 0.29 -0.68
CA LEU A 192 -1.25 1.14 -1.61
C LEU A 192 -1.99 1.39 -2.92
N LEU A 193 -2.91 0.51 -3.32
CA LEU A 193 -3.68 0.63 -4.56
C LEU A 193 -4.45 1.97 -4.70
N PRO A 194 -5.12 2.50 -3.65
CA PRO A 194 -5.76 3.80 -3.72
C PRO A 194 -4.80 4.94 -4.08
N ALA A 195 -3.48 4.75 -3.86
CA ALA A 195 -2.48 5.75 -4.16
C ALA A 195 -2.34 6.07 -5.65
N PHE A 196 -2.96 5.31 -6.54
CA PHE A 196 -2.95 5.61 -7.96
C PHE A 196 -4.05 6.59 -8.40
N ASN A 197 -5.04 6.87 -7.55
CA ASN A 197 -6.04 7.88 -7.82
C ASN A 197 -5.66 9.21 -7.13
N PRO A 198 -5.28 10.26 -7.88
CA PRO A 198 -4.84 11.53 -7.29
C PRO A 198 -5.95 12.25 -6.50
N LYS A 199 -7.22 11.88 -6.71
CA LYS A 199 -8.38 12.49 -6.04
C LYS A 199 -8.69 11.87 -4.68
N VAL A 200 -8.05 10.76 -4.32
CA VAL A 200 -8.18 10.13 -3.00
C VAL A 200 -7.23 10.84 -2.02
N SER A 201 -7.72 11.11 -0.83
CA SER A 201 -6.97 11.80 0.24
C SER A 201 -6.56 10.82 1.33
N PHE A 202 -5.32 10.96 1.82
CA PHE A 202 -4.82 10.15 2.93
C PHE A 202 -4.98 10.89 4.25
N SER A 203 -5.47 10.17 5.27
CA SER A 203 -5.43 10.63 6.64
C SER A 203 -4.10 10.21 7.30
N PRO A 204 -3.63 10.92 8.34
CA PRO A 204 -2.44 10.48 9.08
C PRO A 204 -2.58 9.07 9.68
N GLY A 205 -3.79 8.67 10.06
CA GLY A 205 -4.09 7.32 10.53
C GLY A 205 -3.83 6.26 9.46
N TYR A 206 -4.30 6.51 8.24
CA TYR A 206 -4.09 5.62 7.10
C TYR A 206 -2.60 5.50 6.73
N GLU A 207 -1.87 6.62 6.73
CA GLU A 207 -0.43 6.63 6.47
C GLU A 207 0.35 5.81 7.50
N ASN A 208 -0.03 5.92 8.78
CA ASN A 208 0.55 5.08 9.84
C ASN A 208 0.30 3.58 9.60
N THR A 209 -0.86 3.22 9.06
CA THR A 209 -1.13 1.83 8.65
C THR A 209 -0.18 1.40 7.54
N ILE A 210 -0.01 2.21 6.49
CA ILE A 210 0.93 1.94 5.38
C ILE A 210 2.34 1.72 5.93
N VAL A 211 2.85 2.66 6.74
CA VAL A 211 4.17 2.57 7.38
C VAL A 211 4.29 1.25 8.15
N GLY A 212 3.27 0.90 8.95
CA GLY A 212 3.25 -0.28 9.79
C GLY A 212 3.19 -1.61 9.02
N VAL A 213 2.60 -1.66 7.82
CA VAL A 213 2.59 -2.86 6.97
C VAL A 213 3.88 -3.01 6.16
N LEU A 214 4.51 -1.91 5.73
CA LEU A 214 5.76 -1.94 4.99
C LEU A 214 6.93 -2.51 5.81
N ASP A 215 6.85 -2.42 7.14
CA ASP A 215 7.84 -3.04 8.04
C ASP A 215 7.66 -4.54 8.23
N ARG A 216 6.62 -5.15 7.64
CA ARG A 216 6.31 -6.56 7.86
C ARG A 216 6.99 -7.45 6.84
N LEU A 217 7.17 -8.71 7.24
CA LEU A 217 7.82 -9.72 6.41
C LEU A 217 7.15 -9.91 5.05
N SER A 218 5.82 -9.79 4.97
CA SER A 218 5.06 -9.87 3.73
C SER A 218 5.48 -8.80 2.72
N ALA A 219 5.59 -7.54 3.15
CA ALA A 219 6.11 -6.45 2.32
C ALA A 219 7.58 -6.70 1.91
N GLN A 220 8.43 -7.11 2.86
CA GLN A 220 9.84 -7.41 2.58
C GLN A 220 10.05 -8.58 1.61
N GLN A 221 9.15 -9.58 1.61
CA GLN A 221 9.15 -10.67 0.64
C GLN A 221 8.80 -10.18 -0.76
N MET A 222 7.76 -9.34 -0.90
CA MET A 222 7.41 -8.75 -2.19
C MET A 222 8.52 -7.87 -2.75
N ARG A 223 9.22 -7.10 -1.88
CA ARG A 223 10.40 -6.32 -2.27
C ARG A 223 11.51 -7.17 -2.88
N ARG A 224 11.66 -8.41 -2.43
CA ARG A 224 12.70 -9.33 -2.90
C ARG A 224 12.28 -10.10 -4.15
N ASP A 225 11.00 -10.06 -4.52
CA ASP A 225 10.49 -10.70 -5.74
C ASP A 225 10.65 -9.76 -6.94
N PRO A 226 11.53 -10.07 -7.90
CA PRO A 226 11.78 -9.19 -9.05
C PRO A 226 10.55 -8.94 -9.93
N ARG A 227 9.50 -9.77 -9.81
CA ARG A 227 8.25 -9.64 -10.59
C ARG A 227 7.26 -8.68 -9.94
N LEU A 228 7.34 -8.50 -8.63
CA LEU A 228 6.42 -7.64 -7.87
C LEU A 228 7.08 -6.32 -7.46
N GLU A 229 8.39 -6.30 -7.28
CA GLU A 229 9.14 -5.13 -6.80
C GLU A 229 8.88 -3.87 -7.62
N PRO A 230 8.89 -3.87 -8.98
CA PRO A 230 8.69 -2.64 -9.73
C PRO A 230 7.31 -2.02 -9.51
N GLY A 231 6.26 -2.84 -9.52
CA GLY A 231 4.89 -2.41 -9.27
C GLY A 231 4.70 -1.92 -7.83
N LEU A 232 5.26 -2.65 -6.86
CA LEU A 232 5.23 -2.25 -5.46
C LEU A 232 5.96 -0.92 -5.22
N ARG A 233 7.16 -0.72 -5.79
CA ARG A 233 7.92 0.53 -5.68
C ARG A 233 7.14 1.70 -6.30
N SER A 234 6.51 1.49 -7.45
CA SER A 234 5.66 2.49 -8.10
C SER A 234 4.46 2.89 -7.24
N LEU A 235 3.82 1.92 -6.59
CA LEU A 235 2.72 2.17 -5.66
C LEU A 235 3.19 2.98 -4.43
N ILE A 236 4.34 2.63 -3.85
CA ILE A 236 4.92 3.38 -2.73
C ILE A 236 5.25 4.82 -3.16
N GLY A 237 5.87 5.02 -4.33
CA GLY A 237 6.15 6.36 -4.86
C GLY A 237 4.90 7.22 -5.07
N SER A 238 3.80 6.60 -5.50
CA SER A 238 2.51 7.28 -5.68
C SER A 238 1.87 7.74 -4.36
N TRP A 239 2.14 7.02 -3.27
CA TRP A 239 1.75 7.43 -1.92
C TRP A 239 2.69 8.51 -1.37
N VAL A 240 4.00 8.28 -1.43
CA VAL A 240 5.04 9.19 -0.91
C VAL A 240 4.91 10.60 -1.49
N SER A 241 4.66 10.72 -2.79
CA SER A 241 4.51 12.01 -3.48
C SER A 241 3.32 12.85 -3.00
N ARG A 242 2.43 12.30 -2.17
CA ARG A 242 1.18 12.94 -1.73
C ARG A 242 0.95 12.83 -0.22
N CYS A 243 1.99 12.49 0.54
CA CYS A 243 1.82 12.27 1.97
C CYS A 243 1.52 13.57 2.73
N THR A 244 0.79 13.44 3.83
CA THR A 244 0.47 14.57 4.70
C THR A 244 1.73 15.13 5.36
N LEU A 245 1.65 16.37 5.85
CA LEU A 245 2.75 16.94 6.64
C LEU A 245 2.92 16.20 7.97
N ALA A 246 1.82 15.71 8.55
CA ALA A 246 1.83 14.99 9.83
C ALA A 246 2.54 13.64 9.75
N GLY A 247 2.43 12.91 8.63
CA GLY A 247 3.12 11.64 8.39
C GLY A 247 4.43 11.77 7.61
N ARG A 248 4.95 13.00 7.41
CA ARG A 248 6.07 13.28 6.51
C ARG A 248 7.36 12.60 6.96
N VAL A 249 7.66 12.63 8.25
CA VAL A 249 8.87 12.03 8.84
C VAL A 249 8.92 10.52 8.55
N GLU A 250 7.85 9.82 8.88
CA GLU A 250 7.74 8.38 8.69
C GLU A 250 7.75 8.02 7.21
N THR A 251 7.03 8.78 6.39
CA THR A 251 6.92 8.53 4.95
C THR A 251 8.25 8.72 4.23
N LEU A 252 8.96 9.82 4.47
CA LEU A 252 10.29 10.06 3.89
C LEU A 252 11.31 9.03 4.37
N THR A 253 11.24 8.63 5.63
CA THR A 253 12.05 7.53 6.16
C THR A 253 11.78 6.22 5.41
N LYS A 254 10.51 5.90 5.14
CA LYS A 254 10.16 4.73 4.32
C LYS A 254 10.66 4.87 2.89
N ALA A 255 10.52 6.04 2.27
CA ALA A 255 11.02 6.25 0.91
C ALA A 255 12.53 5.99 0.81
N MET A 256 13.32 6.49 1.77
CA MET A 256 14.75 6.19 1.86
C MET A 256 15.02 4.69 2.08
N GLN A 257 14.27 4.02 2.96
CA GLN A 257 14.42 2.57 3.20
C GLN A 257 14.10 1.72 1.97
N TRP A 258 13.11 2.14 1.19
CA TRP A 258 12.56 1.45 0.03
C TRP A 258 13.19 1.90 -1.29
N ASP A 259 14.14 2.84 -1.25
CA ASP A 259 14.83 3.39 -2.41
C ASP A 259 13.87 4.02 -3.45
N VAL A 260 13.03 4.94 -2.96
CA VAL A 260 11.99 5.63 -3.74
C VAL A 260 12.43 7.07 -4.00
N PRO A 261 13.16 7.35 -5.10
CA PRO A 261 13.65 8.70 -5.42
C PRO A 261 12.54 9.70 -5.73
N GLU A 262 11.32 9.23 -6.01
CA GLU A 262 10.11 10.04 -6.18
C GLU A 262 9.77 10.86 -4.92
N ALA A 263 10.44 10.61 -3.78
CA ALA A 263 10.38 11.41 -2.56
C ALA A 263 11.10 12.76 -2.63
N LEU A 264 12.01 12.96 -3.59
CA LEU A 264 12.82 14.18 -3.66
C LEU A 264 11.98 15.48 -3.75
N PRO A 265 10.97 15.58 -4.63
CA PRO A 265 10.19 16.82 -4.75
C PRO A 265 9.44 17.18 -3.46
N ILE A 266 8.87 16.18 -2.78
CA ILE A 266 8.12 16.38 -1.55
C ILE A 266 9.04 16.73 -0.37
N ALA A 267 10.28 16.21 -0.34
CA ALA A 267 11.29 16.61 0.63
C ALA A 267 11.76 18.05 0.42
N ILE A 268 11.94 18.49 -0.83
CA ILE A 268 12.29 19.88 -1.16
C ILE A 268 11.16 20.84 -0.75
N SER A 269 9.90 20.52 -1.06
CA SER A 269 8.77 21.39 -0.71
C SER A 269 8.62 21.54 0.81
N THR A 270 8.86 20.46 1.56
CA THR A 270 8.82 20.43 3.03
C THR A 270 9.70 21.48 3.67
N LEU A 271 10.86 21.82 3.09
CA LEU A 271 11.78 22.84 3.63
C LEU A 271 11.13 24.22 3.80
N SER A 272 10.02 24.48 3.09
CA SER A 272 9.25 25.72 3.16
C SER A 272 7.86 25.58 3.81
N GLU A 273 7.41 24.34 4.06
CA GLU A 273 6.07 24.04 4.59
C GLU A 273 6.03 23.99 6.12
N THR A 274 7.18 23.77 6.78
CA THR A 274 7.23 23.53 8.22
C THR A 274 8.46 24.12 8.89
N ASP A 275 8.30 24.36 10.19
CA ASP A 275 9.35 24.75 11.12
C ASP A 275 9.73 23.63 12.10
N ASP A 276 9.08 22.47 11.97
CA ASP A 276 9.37 21.29 12.78
C ASP A 276 10.77 20.76 12.47
N MET A 277 11.59 20.64 13.52
CA MET A 277 13.02 20.38 13.39
C MET A 277 13.31 18.98 12.85
N GLN A 278 12.57 17.98 13.34
CA GLN A 278 12.75 16.60 12.92
C GLN A 278 12.37 16.43 11.45
N THR A 279 11.26 17.05 11.05
CA THR A 279 10.76 17.03 9.68
C THR A 279 11.75 17.68 8.71
N LEU A 280 12.34 18.83 9.07
CA LEU A 280 13.38 19.49 8.26
C LEU A 280 14.63 18.60 8.11
N VAL A 281 15.08 17.97 9.20
CA VAL A 281 16.26 17.10 9.18
C VAL A 281 16.06 15.88 8.29
N VAL A 282 14.93 15.18 8.41
CA VAL A 282 14.62 14.01 7.57
C VAL A 282 14.46 14.41 6.10
N SER A 283 13.91 15.61 5.84
CA SER A 283 13.82 16.16 4.48
C SER A 283 15.21 16.39 3.88
N MET A 284 16.12 17.00 4.65
CA MET A 284 17.51 17.21 4.23
C MET A 284 18.28 15.89 4.00
N GLN A 285 18.07 14.87 4.84
CA GLN A 285 18.62 13.53 4.61
C GLN A 285 18.07 12.89 3.33
N THR A 286 16.76 13.06 3.06
CA THR A 286 16.14 12.57 1.83
C THR A 286 16.71 13.25 0.59
N ILE A 287 16.92 14.58 0.66
CA ILE A 287 17.57 15.35 -0.40
C ILE A 287 19.01 14.88 -0.59
N ALA A 288 19.79 14.68 0.48
CA ALA A 288 21.15 14.16 0.38
C ALA A 288 21.22 12.75 -0.23
N ARG A 289 20.18 11.92 -0.05
CA ARG A 289 20.13 10.56 -0.61
C ARG A 289 19.80 10.56 -2.10
N PHE A 290 18.83 11.37 -2.53
CA PHE A 290 18.22 11.25 -3.87
C PHE A 290 18.46 12.46 -4.78
N GLY A 291 18.89 13.58 -4.23
CA GLY A 291 19.15 14.82 -4.97
C GLY A 291 20.52 14.84 -5.62
N ASP A 292 20.77 15.94 -6.34
CA ASP A 292 22.07 16.24 -6.93
C ASP A 292 22.47 17.71 -6.69
N ALA A 293 23.61 18.13 -7.23
CA ALA A 293 24.18 19.47 -7.02
C ALA A 293 23.17 20.61 -7.27
N LYS A 294 22.22 20.46 -8.21
CA LYS A 294 21.23 21.49 -8.54
C LYS A 294 20.26 21.78 -7.39
N ASP A 295 20.05 20.80 -6.52
CA ASP A 295 19.10 20.89 -5.41
C ASP A 295 19.68 21.70 -4.24
N SER A 296 20.98 21.98 -4.24
CA SER A 296 21.67 22.81 -3.23
C SER A 296 21.03 24.19 -3.05
N ALA A 297 20.46 24.76 -4.11
CA ALA A 297 19.81 26.07 -4.07
C ALA A 297 18.59 26.10 -3.13
N SER A 298 17.89 24.97 -2.96
CA SER A 298 16.72 24.86 -2.09
C SER A 298 17.08 25.01 -0.60
N LEU A 299 18.33 24.74 -0.22
CA LEU A 299 18.81 24.73 1.16
C LEU A 299 19.34 26.09 1.62
N LYS A 300 19.44 27.07 0.72
CA LYS A 300 20.07 28.38 0.98
C LYS A 300 19.50 29.08 2.21
N ASN A 301 18.19 29.05 2.41
CA ASN A 301 17.53 29.73 3.53
C ASN A 301 17.81 29.05 4.87
N LEU A 302 18.14 27.76 4.88
CA LEU A 302 18.42 27.01 6.09
C LEU A 302 19.84 27.23 6.62
N LEU A 303 20.76 27.76 5.81
CA LEU A 303 22.12 28.10 6.25
C LEU A 303 22.17 29.18 7.34
N THR A 304 21.12 29.97 7.46
CA THR A 304 20.98 30.99 8.50
C THR A 304 20.19 30.50 9.73
N ASP A 305 19.66 29.28 9.68
CA ASP A 305 18.84 28.73 10.77
C ASP A 305 19.72 28.15 11.90
N ASN A 306 19.72 28.82 13.04
CA ASN A 306 20.54 28.48 14.21
C ASN A 306 19.79 27.67 15.27
N ARG A 307 18.55 27.25 15.00
CA ARG A 307 17.80 26.39 15.93
C ARG A 307 18.53 25.06 16.14
N VAL A 308 18.42 24.51 17.34
CA VAL A 308 19.12 23.29 17.78
C VAL A 308 18.25 22.06 17.55
N THR A 309 18.70 21.07 16.78
CA THR A 309 17.87 19.93 16.33
C THR A 309 17.52 18.89 17.41
N GLY A 310 17.84 19.17 18.68
CA GLY A 310 17.62 18.28 19.82
C GLY A 310 18.66 17.16 19.96
N GLU A 311 19.38 16.81 18.89
CA GLU A 311 20.43 15.79 18.91
C GLU A 311 21.79 16.37 19.31
N ALA A 312 22.32 15.90 20.44
CA ALA A 312 23.69 16.21 20.87
C ALA A 312 24.61 15.02 20.60
N GLY A 313 25.64 15.24 19.78
CA GLY A 313 26.69 14.27 19.54
C GLY A 313 27.85 14.41 20.52
N TYR A 314 28.76 13.43 20.52
CA TYR A 314 30.06 13.55 21.17
C TYR A 314 31.15 13.54 20.11
N GLY A 315 31.97 14.58 20.07
CA GLY A 315 33.17 14.62 19.23
C GLY A 315 34.36 15.03 20.06
N LYS A 316 35.45 14.24 20.00
CA LYS A 316 36.68 14.47 20.80
C LYS A 316 36.39 14.76 22.28
N GLN A 317 35.47 13.99 22.90
CA GLN A 317 35.04 14.12 24.30
C GLN A 317 34.32 15.45 24.65
N GLN A 318 33.87 16.22 23.66
CA GLN A 318 33.05 17.42 23.87
C GLN A 318 31.64 17.23 23.31
N LEU A 319 30.67 17.84 23.99
CA LEU A 319 29.29 17.88 23.54
C LEU A 319 29.20 18.75 22.28
N ILE A 320 28.78 18.13 21.18
CA ILE A 320 28.49 18.80 19.91
C ILE A 320 27.04 19.23 19.93
N GLN A 321 26.80 20.48 19.53
CA GLN A 321 25.46 21.01 19.34
C GLN A 321 25.17 21.11 17.84
N THR A 322 24.27 20.26 17.37
CA THR A 322 23.78 20.26 16.00
C THR A 322 22.73 21.36 15.82
N GLN A 323 22.89 22.16 14.78
CA GLN A 323 21.90 23.15 14.36
C GLN A 323 21.36 22.84 12.96
N VAL A 324 20.19 23.38 12.62
CA VAL A 324 19.57 23.18 11.29
C VAL A 324 20.53 23.55 10.16
N ARG A 325 21.22 24.69 10.27
CA ARG A 325 22.26 25.09 9.31
C ARG A 325 23.42 24.11 9.18
N ASP A 326 23.79 23.39 10.25
CA ASP A 326 24.87 22.39 10.19
C ASP A 326 24.43 21.19 9.33
N VAL A 327 23.16 20.80 9.43
CA VAL A 327 22.55 19.75 8.59
C VAL A 327 22.44 20.21 7.15
N ALA A 328 22.10 21.48 6.91
CA ALA A 328 22.08 22.06 5.55
C ALA A 328 23.49 22.06 4.91
N ILE A 329 24.53 22.45 5.65
CA ILE A 329 25.94 22.38 5.20
C ILE A 329 26.30 20.95 4.79
N ALA A 330 25.98 19.96 5.64
CA ALA A 330 26.29 18.55 5.34
C ALA A 330 25.55 18.05 4.09
N THR A 331 24.28 18.43 3.95
CA THR A 331 23.46 18.09 2.78
C THR A 331 24.07 18.65 1.51
N ILE A 332 24.40 19.95 1.48
CA ILE A 332 25.01 20.59 0.31
C ILE A 332 26.38 19.99 -0.03
N ALA A 333 27.19 19.66 0.99
CA ALA A 333 28.48 19.01 0.77
C ALA A 333 28.30 17.67 0.02
N ILE A 334 27.33 16.85 0.44
CA ILE A 334 27.02 15.57 -0.21
C ILE A 334 26.51 15.76 -1.63
N LEU A 335 25.61 16.71 -1.87
CA LEU A 335 25.09 17.01 -3.21
C LEU A 335 26.18 17.45 -4.20
N ASN A 336 27.31 17.97 -3.70
CA ASN A 336 28.44 18.43 -4.51
C ASN A 336 29.66 17.49 -4.42
N ASP A 337 29.48 16.25 -3.95
CA ASP A 337 30.54 15.25 -3.79
C ASP A 337 31.73 15.71 -2.93
N VAL A 338 31.49 16.60 -1.96
CA VAL A 338 32.51 17.10 -1.03
C VAL A 338 32.48 16.29 0.27
N PRO A 339 33.60 15.71 0.71
CA PRO A 339 33.67 14.96 1.96
C PRO A 339 33.25 15.81 3.18
N LEU A 340 32.45 15.25 4.08
CA LEU A 340 31.96 15.95 5.28
C LEU A 340 33.11 16.47 6.17
N ALA A 341 34.27 15.81 6.17
CA ALA A 341 35.46 16.26 6.90
C ALA A 341 36.01 17.60 6.37
N GLU A 342 35.93 17.84 5.05
CA GLU A 342 36.43 19.06 4.41
C GLU A 342 35.58 20.29 4.73
N VAL A 343 34.29 20.07 5.05
CA VAL A 343 33.37 21.13 5.48
C VAL A 343 33.31 21.25 7.01
N GLY A 344 34.25 20.63 7.74
CA GLY A 344 34.40 20.82 9.18
C GLY A 344 33.69 19.78 10.05
N PHE A 345 33.20 18.68 9.49
CA PHE A 345 32.59 17.57 10.23
C PHE A 345 33.44 16.28 10.17
N PRO A 346 34.64 16.26 10.79
CA PRO A 346 35.58 15.14 10.68
C PRO A 346 35.13 13.86 11.39
N GLN A 347 34.01 13.88 12.11
CA GLN A 347 33.42 12.71 12.79
C GLN A 347 32.07 12.31 12.18
N ALA A 348 31.57 13.08 11.21
CA ALA A 348 30.34 12.73 10.52
C ALA A 348 30.61 11.62 9.50
N SER A 349 29.60 10.79 9.27
CA SER A 349 29.67 9.68 8.32
C SER A 349 28.50 9.72 7.35
N THR A 350 28.78 9.39 6.09
CA THR A 350 27.73 9.10 5.11
C THR A 350 27.07 7.77 5.47
N HIS A 351 25.78 7.64 5.14
CA HIS A 351 25.01 6.45 5.43
C HIS A 351 24.22 6.01 4.20
N ALA A 352 24.38 4.75 3.78
CA ALA A 352 23.74 4.23 2.57
C ALA A 352 22.21 4.34 2.61
N MET A 353 21.58 4.31 3.80
CA MET A 353 20.14 4.55 3.95
C MET A 353 19.74 6.03 4.01
N PHE A 354 20.51 6.89 4.67
CA PHE A 354 20.03 8.22 5.07
C PHE A 354 20.76 9.37 4.37
N GLY A 355 21.66 9.05 3.42
CA GLY A 355 22.68 9.98 2.94
C GLY A 355 23.78 10.18 3.98
N PHE A 356 23.42 10.56 5.21
CA PHE A 356 24.34 10.75 6.34
C PHE A 356 23.68 10.53 7.70
N THR A 357 24.51 10.28 8.71
CA THR A 357 24.09 10.29 10.12
C THR A 357 24.25 11.69 10.70
N ILE A 358 23.28 12.13 11.51
CA ILE A 358 23.35 13.41 12.21
C ILE A 358 24.42 13.37 13.33
N LEU A 359 24.71 12.17 13.85
CA LEU A 359 25.81 11.94 14.78
C LEU A 359 27.14 12.42 14.17
N GLY A 360 27.75 13.41 14.82
CA GLY A 360 29.02 14.01 14.39
C GLY A 360 28.88 15.26 13.50
N ILE A 361 27.66 15.69 13.20
CA ILE A 361 27.38 16.96 12.53
C ILE A 361 27.22 18.06 13.57
N GLY A 362 27.79 19.23 13.31
CA GLY A 362 27.76 20.39 14.19
C GLY A 362 29.06 20.64 14.96
N PHE A 363 29.01 21.58 15.89
CA PHE A 363 30.18 22.05 16.62
C PHE A 363 29.91 22.18 18.12
N PRO A 364 30.94 22.08 18.98
CA PRO A 364 30.82 22.54 20.36
C PRO A 364 30.39 24.00 20.42
N LYS A 365 29.60 24.38 21.42
CA LYS A 365 29.11 25.77 21.59
C LYS A 365 30.25 26.81 21.65
N SER A 366 31.42 26.42 22.15
CA SER A 366 32.62 27.26 22.21
C SER A 366 33.31 27.47 20.86
N GLN A 367 32.93 26.75 19.80
CA GLN A 367 33.59 26.75 18.50
C GLN A 367 32.73 27.34 17.37
N GLU A 368 31.94 28.37 17.66
CA GLU A 368 31.10 29.09 16.68
C GLU A 368 31.90 29.57 15.45
N ALA A 369 33.17 29.97 15.65
CA ALA A 369 34.05 30.40 14.57
C ALA A 369 34.32 29.29 13.53
N ASN A 370 34.33 28.02 13.94
CA ASN A 370 34.50 26.90 13.03
C ASN A 370 33.25 26.71 12.16
N ARG A 371 32.06 26.90 12.75
CA ARG A 371 30.81 26.88 12.00
C ARG A 371 30.75 27.97 10.92
N ASN A 372 31.19 29.18 11.23
CA ASN A 372 31.25 30.28 10.25
C ASN A 372 32.21 29.97 9.08
N LYS A 373 33.32 29.25 9.33
CA LYS A 373 34.23 28.79 8.26
C LYS A 373 33.53 27.78 7.33
N SER A 374 32.79 26.83 7.91
CA SER A 374 32.01 25.85 7.14
C SER A 374 30.94 26.52 6.27
N LEU A 375 30.25 27.55 6.80
CA LEU A 375 29.28 28.33 6.06
C LEU A 375 29.91 29.04 4.85
N LEU A 376 31.05 29.69 5.03
CA LEU A 376 31.78 30.35 3.93
C LEU A 376 32.19 29.34 2.85
N ARG A 377 32.66 28.15 3.26
CA ARG A 377 33.07 27.09 2.35
C ARG A 377 31.92 26.59 1.46
N ILE A 378 30.74 26.42 2.04
CA ILE A 378 29.56 25.94 1.30
C ILE A 378 28.90 27.03 0.45
N ALA A 379 28.98 28.31 0.85
CA ALA A 379 28.42 29.42 0.08
C ALA A 379 28.99 29.52 -1.35
N GLU A 380 30.25 29.11 -1.54
CA GLU A 380 30.91 29.00 -2.85
C GLU A 380 30.25 27.95 -3.77
N MET A 381 29.58 26.94 -3.20
CA MET A 381 29.01 25.79 -3.93
C MET A 381 27.55 26.01 -4.36
N ILE A 382 26.84 26.94 -3.72
CA ILE A 382 25.43 27.27 -4.04
C ILE A 382 25.33 28.29 -5.18
N SER A 383 26.42 28.96 -5.52
CA SER A 383 26.48 29.95 -6.60
C SER A 383 27.13 29.29 -7.82
N PRO A 384 26.47 29.20 -9.00
CA PRO A 384 27.17 28.83 -10.21
C PRO A 384 28.24 29.88 -10.45
N THR A 385 29.51 29.48 -10.48
CA THR A 385 30.57 30.34 -10.98
C THR A 385 30.14 30.79 -12.38
N PRO A 386 30.08 32.09 -12.71
CA PRO A 386 29.82 32.49 -14.08
C PRO A 386 30.89 31.81 -14.93
N THR A 387 30.46 31.03 -15.91
CA THR A 387 31.33 30.49 -16.95
C THR A 387 32.02 31.68 -17.58
N ASN A 388 33.28 31.89 -17.21
CA ASN A 388 34.16 32.82 -17.92
C ASN A 388 34.30 32.25 -19.32
N GLY A 389 33.47 32.76 -20.24
CA GLY A 389 33.63 32.54 -21.67
C GLY A 389 35.05 32.94 -22.05
N SER A 390 35.80 31.95 -22.54
CA SER A 390 37.03 32.12 -23.29
C SER A 390 36.80 31.51 -24.66
#